data_AF-A0A933RDI1-F1
#
_entry.id   AF-A0A933RDI1-F1
#
_cell.length_a   1.000
_cell.length_b   1.000
_cell.length_c   1.000
_cell.angle_alpha   90.00
_cell.angle_beta   90.00
_cell.angle_gamma   90.00
#
_symmetry.space_group_name_H-M   'P 1'
#
loop_
_entity.id
_entity.type
_entity.pdbx_description
1 polymer ?
#
loop_
_entity_poly.entity_id
_entity_poly.type
_entity_poly.pdbx_seq_one_letter_code
_entity_poly.pdbx_strand_id
1 'polypeptide(L)'
;MESSTPTRVLVVAHKTAATPALLEAVRERAARGPCAFTLLVPNAAHGLHKIVDPEDQDRSEAEQVLELALPLLEEAAGGHVEGMVGDPNPLNAVQDAVNVRGFDEIIISTLPTRVSKWVRLDLPSKVGGLGLPVTTVTAKERAATPA
;
A
#
# COMPACT_ATOMS: atom_id res chain seq x y z
N MET A 1 -7.03 20.09 26.80
CA MET A 1 -7.11 18.70 26.31
C MET A 1 -6.67 18.77 24.86
N GLU A 2 -5.41 18.51 24.58
CA GLU A 2 -4.92 18.50 23.19
C GLU A 2 -5.56 17.32 22.49
N SER A 3 -6.48 17.62 21.59
CA SER A 3 -7.01 16.69 20.61
C SER A 3 -5.83 16.27 19.73
N SER A 4 -5.05 15.28 20.16
CA SER A 4 -3.95 14.76 19.37
C SER A 4 -4.54 14.18 18.09
N THR A 5 -4.44 14.93 16.99
CA THR A 5 -4.92 14.50 15.69
C THR A 5 -4.21 13.21 15.31
N PRO A 6 -4.94 12.14 14.96
CA PRO A 6 -4.30 10.88 14.60
C PRO A 6 -3.38 11.08 13.42
N THR A 7 -2.16 10.55 13.49
CA THR A 7 -1.21 10.60 12.38
C THR A 7 -1.80 9.88 11.17
N ARG A 8 -1.84 10.53 10.02
CA ARG A 8 -2.34 9.95 8.77
C ARG A 8 -1.21 9.21 8.06
N VAL A 9 -1.35 7.90 7.93
CA VAL A 9 -0.32 7.03 7.37
C VAL A 9 -0.80 6.44 6.04
N LEU A 10 -0.09 6.74 4.96
CA LEU A 10 -0.34 6.15 3.65
C LEU A 10 0.42 4.84 3.51
N VAL A 11 -0.29 3.73 3.38
CA VAL A 11 0.27 2.41 3.11
C VAL A 11 0.19 2.16 1.61
N VAL A 12 1.34 2.02 0.94
CA VAL A 12 1.43 1.78 -0.50
C VAL A 12 1.81 0.33 -0.72
N ALA A 13 0.87 -0.47 -1.21
CA ALA A 13 1.12 -1.89 -1.48
C ALA A 13 0.25 -2.39 -2.63
N HIS A 14 0.70 -3.45 -3.30
CA HIS A 14 -0.11 -4.16 -4.29
C HIS A 14 -0.05 -5.66 -4.00
N LYS A 15 0.86 -6.38 -4.64
CA LYS A 15 1.08 -7.83 -4.42
C LYS A 15 1.55 -8.20 -3.00
N THR A 16 1.89 -7.21 -2.18
CA THR A 16 2.38 -7.39 -0.82
C THR A 16 1.41 -6.91 0.26
N ALA A 17 0.21 -6.46 -0.13
CA ALA A 17 -0.75 -5.84 0.77
C ALA A 17 -1.22 -6.74 1.94
N ALA A 18 -1.15 -8.07 1.76
CA ALA A 18 -1.48 -9.06 2.79
C ALA A 18 -0.24 -9.81 3.35
N THR A 19 0.97 -9.26 3.18
CA THR A 19 2.18 -9.95 3.66
C THR A 19 2.39 -9.74 5.16
N PRO A 20 2.89 -10.75 5.89
CA PRO A 20 3.11 -10.64 7.33
C PRO A 20 4.05 -9.48 7.67
N ALA A 21 5.06 -9.21 6.84
CA ALA A 21 5.97 -8.09 7.02
C ALA A 21 5.25 -6.72 7.01
N LEU A 22 4.27 -6.53 6.12
CA LEU A 22 3.49 -5.29 6.10
C LEU A 22 2.55 -5.20 7.30
N LEU A 23 1.89 -6.30 7.67
CA LEU A 23 0.99 -6.32 8.83
C LEU A 23 1.76 -6.02 10.13
N GLU A 24 2.96 -6.56 10.30
CA GLU A 24 3.81 -6.24 11.44
C GLU A 24 4.20 -4.76 11.46
N ALA A 25 4.61 -4.18 10.34
CA ALA A 25 4.96 -2.76 10.27
C ALA A 25 3.78 -1.84 10.61
N VAL A 26 2.56 -2.18 10.17
CA VAL A 26 1.34 -1.44 10.50
C VAL A 26 1.03 -1.56 11.99
N ARG A 27 1.15 -2.76 12.57
CA ARG A 27 0.96 -2.99 14.01
C ARG A 27 1.97 -2.21 14.85
N GLU A 28 3.24 -2.25 14.47
CA GLU A 28 4.30 -1.49 15.13
C GLU A 28 4.05 0.01 15.05
N ARG A 29 3.52 0.50 13.92
CA ARG A 29 3.17 1.92 13.78
C ARG A 29 1.97 2.31 14.63
N ALA A 30 0.94 1.48 14.69
CA ALA A 30 -0.25 1.68 15.52
C ALA A 30 0.08 1.69 17.02
N ALA A 31 1.06 0.88 17.44
CA ALA A 31 1.51 0.84 18.83
C ALA A 31 2.22 2.13 19.30
N ARG A 32 2.71 2.97 18.39
CA ARG A 32 3.43 4.22 18.73
C ARG A 32 2.51 5.38 19.11
N GLY A 33 1.22 5.31 18.77
CA GLY A 33 0.27 6.37 19.04
C GLY A 33 -0.92 6.37 18.07
N PRO A 34 -1.89 7.27 18.27
CA PRO A 34 -3.10 7.34 17.44
C PRO A 34 -2.75 7.59 15.97
N CYS A 35 -3.24 6.73 15.08
CA CYS A 35 -3.03 6.86 13.65
C CYS A 35 -4.24 6.37 12.84
N ALA A 36 -4.40 6.92 11.65
CA ALA A 36 -5.39 6.49 10.66
C ALA A 36 -4.64 6.01 9.41
N PHE A 37 -4.97 4.81 8.93
CA PHE A 37 -4.30 4.21 7.79
C PHE A 37 -5.15 4.29 6.54
N THR A 38 -4.48 4.51 5.40
CA THR A 38 -5.08 4.38 4.07
C THR A 38 -4.22 3.46 3.23
N LEU A 39 -4.78 2.35 2.74
CA LEU A 39 -4.15 1.46 1.78
C LEU A 39 -4.36 1.99 0.36
N LEU A 40 -3.28 2.41 -0.28
CA LEU A 40 -3.22 2.75 -1.69
C LEU A 40 -2.72 1.57 -2.52
N VAL A 41 -3.55 1.13 -3.45
CA VAL A 41 -3.22 0.09 -4.44
C VAL A 41 -3.15 0.73 -5.84
N PRO A 42 -1.95 0.81 -6.46
CA PRO A 42 -1.82 1.27 -7.84
C PRO A 42 -2.57 0.34 -8.80
N ASN A 43 -3.45 0.90 -9.63
CA ASN A 43 -4.23 0.14 -10.62
C ASN A 43 -3.36 -0.24 -11.82
N ALA A 44 -2.42 -1.16 -11.61
CA ALA A 44 -1.55 -1.65 -12.67
C ALA A 44 -2.40 -2.38 -13.72
N ALA A 45 -2.84 -1.65 -14.75
CA ALA A 45 -3.65 -2.18 -15.84
C ALA A 45 -2.90 -3.32 -16.53
N HIS A 46 -3.15 -4.56 -16.11
CA HIS A 46 -2.66 -5.75 -16.78
C HIS A 46 -3.52 -6.01 -18.03
N GLY A 47 -3.25 -5.22 -19.08
CA GLY A 47 -3.18 -5.63 -20.49
C GLY A 47 -4.35 -6.30 -21.23
N LEU A 48 -5.43 -6.78 -20.61
CA LEU A 48 -6.47 -7.56 -21.32
C LEU A 48 -7.92 -7.16 -21.03
N HIS A 49 -8.16 -6.22 -20.11
CA HIS A 49 -9.52 -5.76 -19.79
C HIS A 49 -10.11 -4.76 -20.80
N LYS A 50 -9.72 -4.88 -22.08
CA LYS A 50 -10.21 -4.04 -23.17
C LYS A 50 -11.15 -4.80 -24.12
N ILE A 51 -11.52 -6.05 -23.79
CA ILE A 51 -12.28 -6.96 -24.67
C ILE A 51 -13.37 -7.74 -23.91
N VAL A 52 -13.81 -7.29 -22.74
CA VAL A 52 -14.84 -8.01 -21.95
C VAL A 52 -16.12 -7.20 -21.96
N ASP A 53 -17.23 -7.89 -22.20
CA ASP A 53 -18.59 -7.38 -22.30
C ASP A 53 -18.95 -6.43 -21.13
N PRO A 54 -19.76 -5.37 -21.37
CA PRO A 54 -20.16 -4.41 -20.33
C PRO A 54 -20.99 -5.01 -19.18
N GLU A 55 -21.40 -6.28 -19.28
CA GLU A 55 -22.14 -7.02 -18.25
C GLU A 55 -21.23 -7.85 -17.31
N ASP A 56 -19.97 -8.10 -17.69
CA ASP A 56 -18.91 -8.68 -16.84
C ASP A 56 -18.03 -7.54 -16.32
N GLN A 57 -18.58 -6.73 -15.41
CA GLN A 57 -17.76 -5.78 -14.64
C GLN A 57 -16.96 -6.54 -13.59
N ASP A 58 -16.03 -7.36 -14.05
CA ASP A 58 -15.01 -7.96 -13.20
C ASP A 58 -14.30 -6.82 -12.46
N ARG A 59 -14.41 -6.84 -11.14
CA ARG A 59 -13.75 -5.92 -10.22
C ARG A 59 -12.25 -5.86 -10.55
N SER A 60 -11.65 -4.67 -10.61
CA SER A 60 -10.23 -4.54 -10.97
C SER A 60 -9.34 -5.36 -10.02
N GLU A 61 -8.20 -5.88 -10.51
CA GLU A 61 -7.19 -6.57 -9.68
C GLU A 61 -6.84 -5.75 -8.43
N ALA A 62 -6.78 -4.42 -8.56
CA ALA A 62 -6.53 -3.51 -7.43
C ALA A 62 -7.63 -3.54 -6.36
N GLU A 63 -8.89 -3.61 -6.78
CA GLU A 63 -10.04 -3.68 -5.86
C GLU A 63 -10.11 -5.05 -5.17
N GLN A 64 -9.80 -6.14 -5.88
CA GLN A 64 -9.68 -7.47 -5.27
C GLN A 64 -8.55 -7.51 -4.22
N VAL A 65 -7.43 -6.84 -4.49
CA VAL A 65 -6.33 -6.69 -3.52
C VAL A 65 -6.80 -5.92 -2.29
N LEU A 66 -7.56 -4.84 -2.46
CA LEU A 66 -8.14 -4.10 -1.33
C LEU A 66 -9.04 -5.00 -0.49
N GLU A 67 -9.99 -5.71 -1.09
CA GLU A 67 -10.90 -6.60 -0.35
C GLU A 67 -10.18 -7.64 0.50
N LEU A 68 -9.09 -8.20 -0.02
CA LEU A 68 -8.32 -9.22 0.70
C LEU A 68 -7.41 -8.61 1.78
N ALA A 69 -6.85 -7.42 1.53
CA ALA A 69 -5.85 -6.82 2.40
C ALA A 69 -6.45 -5.96 3.52
N LEU A 70 -7.55 -5.25 3.25
CA LEU A 70 -8.20 -4.36 4.21
C LEU A 70 -8.54 -5.04 5.54
N PRO A 71 -9.24 -6.20 5.60
CA PRO A 71 -9.57 -6.82 6.89
C PRO A 71 -8.33 -7.18 7.70
N LEU A 72 -7.28 -7.68 7.05
CA LEU A 72 -6.02 -8.04 7.70
C LEU A 72 -5.28 -6.81 8.24
N LEU A 73 -5.31 -5.71 7.47
CA LEU A 73 -4.74 -4.44 7.88
C LEU A 73 -5.54 -3.79 9.01
N GLU A 74 -6.86 -3.90 9.00
CA GLU A 74 -7.74 -3.43 10.08
C GLU A 74 -7.45 -4.18 11.38
N GLU A 75 -7.29 -5.50 11.32
CA GLU A 75 -6.86 -6.32 12.45
C GLU A 75 -5.46 -5.90 12.96
N ALA A 76 -4.52 -5.63 12.06
CA ALA A 76 -3.16 -5.21 12.43
C ALA A 76 -3.12 -3.78 13.02
N ALA A 77 -3.91 -2.87 12.47
CA ALA A 77 -4.03 -1.48 12.91
C ALA A 77 -4.84 -1.35 14.20
N GLY A 78 -5.70 -2.32 14.51
CA GLY A 78 -6.66 -2.24 15.61
C GLY A 78 -7.78 -1.23 15.35
N GLY A 79 -8.10 -0.96 14.07
CA GLY A 79 -9.06 0.07 13.68
C GLY A 79 -9.30 0.10 12.17
N HIS A 80 -10.21 0.96 11.73
CA HIS A 80 -10.60 1.06 10.32
C HIS A 80 -9.43 1.52 9.43
N VAL A 81 -9.32 0.91 8.25
CA VAL A 81 -8.35 1.25 7.21
C VAL A 81 -9.11 1.62 5.94
N GLU A 82 -8.85 2.82 5.42
CA GLU A 82 -9.46 3.26 4.16
C GLU A 82 -8.75 2.60 2.96
N GLY A 83 -9.51 2.10 1.99
CA GLY A 83 -8.97 1.56 0.74
C GLY A 83 -9.04 2.57 -0.39
N MET A 84 -7.98 2.70 -1.18
CA MET A 84 -7.90 3.58 -2.32
C MET A 84 -7.20 2.91 -3.50
N VAL A 85 -7.82 3.01 -4.67
CA VAL A 85 -7.21 2.61 -5.94
C VAL A 85 -6.62 3.86 -6.59
N GLY A 86 -5.35 3.82 -6.96
CA GLY A 86 -4.66 4.95 -7.58
C GLY A 86 -4.19 4.68 -9.01
N ASP A 87 -3.43 5.63 -9.54
CA ASP A 87 -2.86 5.58 -10.89
C ASP A 87 -2.05 4.28 -11.14
N PRO A 88 -2.04 3.75 -12.38
CA PRO A 88 -1.19 2.62 -12.76
C PRO A 88 0.30 2.85 -12.48
N ASN A 89 0.77 4.10 -12.55
CA ASN A 89 2.11 4.45 -12.13
C ASN A 89 2.12 4.67 -10.60
N PRO A 90 2.89 3.87 -9.84
CA PRO A 90 2.88 3.94 -8.38
C PRO A 90 3.38 5.27 -7.84
N LEU A 91 4.28 5.96 -8.55
CA LEU A 91 4.77 7.27 -8.11
C LEU A 91 3.67 8.33 -8.26
N ASN A 92 2.95 8.32 -9.39
CA ASN A 92 1.83 9.23 -9.61
C ASN A 92 0.71 8.96 -8.60
N ALA A 93 0.39 7.68 -8.35
CA ALA A 93 -0.62 7.30 -7.37
C ALA A 93 -0.30 7.85 -5.97
N VAL A 94 0.97 7.76 -5.55
CA VAL A 94 1.40 8.30 -4.26
C VAL A 94 1.36 9.82 -4.25
N GLN A 95 1.83 10.48 -5.30
CA GLN A 95 1.81 11.95 -5.40
C GLN A 95 0.38 12.49 -5.36
N ASP A 96 -0.54 11.89 -6.11
CA ASP A 96 -1.95 12.27 -6.12
C ASP A 96 -2.56 12.12 -4.72
N ALA A 97 -2.38 10.95 -4.10
CA ALA A 97 -2.85 10.68 -2.74
C ALA A 97 -2.34 11.72 -1.74
N VAL A 98 -1.02 11.99 -1.73
CA VAL A 98 -0.40 12.97 -0.82
C VAL A 98 -0.91 14.38 -1.06
N ASN A 99 -1.02 14.80 -2.32
CA ASN A 99 -1.47 16.15 -2.67
C ASN A 99 -2.96 16.38 -2.38
N VAL A 100 -3.81 15.37 -2.56
CA VAL A 100 -5.27 15.49 -2.44
C VAL A 100 -5.76 15.26 -1.01
N ARG A 101 -5.25 14.22 -0.33
CA ARG A 101 -5.76 13.79 0.99
C ARG A 101 -4.91 14.29 2.16
N GLY A 102 -3.63 14.56 1.92
CA GLY A 102 -2.66 14.93 2.95
C GLY A 102 -2.33 13.76 3.89
N PHE A 103 -1.04 13.44 4.00
CA PHE A 103 -0.52 12.39 4.90
C PHE A 103 0.71 12.89 5.63
N ASP A 104 0.94 12.34 6.82
CA ASP A 104 2.07 12.67 7.67
C ASP A 104 3.23 11.69 7.47
N GLU A 105 2.93 10.44 7.10
CA GLU A 105 3.92 9.38 6.93
C GLU A 105 3.52 8.41 5.81
N ILE A 106 4.53 7.72 5.24
CA ILE A 106 4.30 6.75 4.17
C ILE A 106 4.99 5.43 4.52
N ILE A 107 4.25 4.32 4.40
CA ILE A 107 4.77 2.95 4.47
C ILE A 107 4.69 2.36 3.07
N ILE A 108 5.83 2.06 2.44
CA ILE A 108 5.87 1.42 1.12
C ILE A 108 6.22 -0.05 1.31
N SER A 109 5.28 -0.93 0.96
CA SER A 109 5.53 -2.35 0.88
C SER A 109 6.01 -2.71 -0.52
N THR A 110 7.23 -3.23 -0.58
CA THR A 110 7.85 -3.67 -1.83
C THR A 110 8.12 -5.17 -1.81
N LEU A 111 8.10 -5.77 -2.99
CA LEU A 111 8.66 -7.10 -3.19
C LEU A 111 10.19 -7.07 -3.01
N PRO A 112 10.84 -8.22 -2.79
CA PRO A 112 12.30 -8.32 -2.73
C PRO A 112 12.96 -7.74 -3.99
N THR A 113 14.14 -7.16 -3.81
CA THR A 113 14.93 -6.42 -4.83
C THR A 113 15.06 -7.17 -6.15
N ARG A 114 15.14 -8.51 -6.08
CA ARG A 114 15.35 -9.39 -7.24
C ARG A 114 14.16 -9.38 -8.21
N VAL A 115 12.93 -9.20 -7.70
CA VAL A 115 11.67 -9.27 -8.48
C VAL A 115 10.88 -7.95 -8.48
N SER A 116 11.22 -7.01 -7.61
CA SER A 116 10.48 -5.75 -7.47
C SER A 116 10.74 -4.80 -8.63
N LYS A 117 9.68 -4.49 -9.41
CA LYS A 117 9.71 -3.43 -10.41
C LYS A 117 9.85 -2.04 -9.76
N TRP A 118 9.28 -1.85 -8.56
CA TRP A 118 9.29 -0.55 -7.87
C TRP A 118 10.66 -0.18 -7.35
N VAL A 119 11.43 -1.15 -6.85
CA VAL A 119 12.81 -0.92 -6.43
C VAL A 119 13.71 -0.64 -7.64
N ARG A 120 13.50 -1.33 -8.77
CA ARG A 120 14.21 -1.03 -10.03
C ARG A 120 13.89 0.37 -10.57
N LEU A 121 12.69 0.89 -10.29
CA LEU A 121 12.25 2.24 -10.68
C LEU A 121 12.61 3.31 -9.63
N ASP A 122 13.33 2.93 -8.58
CA ASP A 122 13.77 3.78 -7.47
C ASP A 122 12.60 4.49 -6.76
N LEU A 123 11.44 3.82 -6.68
CA LEU A 123 10.23 4.36 -6.08
C LEU A 123 10.43 4.85 -4.62
N PRO A 124 11.08 4.10 -3.71
CA PRO A 124 11.22 4.53 -2.32
C PRO A 124 11.98 5.85 -2.18
N SER A 125 13.06 6.00 -2.94
CA SER A 125 13.88 7.21 -2.95
C SER A 125 13.09 8.41 -3.51
N LYS A 126 12.32 8.20 -4.58
CA LYS A 126 11.48 9.26 -5.17
C LYS A 126 10.34 9.70 -4.26
N VAL A 127 9.72 8.76 -3.56
CA VAL A 127 8.68 9.08 -2.58
C VAL A 127 9.29 9.79 -1.36
N GLY A 128 10.53 9.46 -0.96
CA GLY A 128 11.27 10.21 0.06
C GLY A 128 11.50 11.68 -0.32
N GLY A 129 11.58 11.98 -1.63
CA GLY A 129 11.65 13.35 -2.14
C GLY A 129 10.39 14.20 -1.91
N LEU A 130 9.28 13.61 -1.46
CA LEU A 130 8.05 14.35 -1.12
C LEU A 130 8.12 15.05 0.24
N GLY A 131 9.21 14.86 1.00
CA GLY A 131 9.41 15.51 2.30
C GLY A 131 8.66 14.84 3.45
N LEU A 132 8.04 13.69 3.23
CA LEU A 132 7.40 12.87 4.25
C LEU A 132 8.34 11.73 4.69
N PRO A 133 8.32 11.31 5.96
CA PRO A 133 9.04 10.13 6.41
C PRO A 133 8.52 8.88 5.70
N VAL A 134 9.43 8.16 5.04
CA VAL A 134 9.12 6.93 4.29
C VAL A 134 9.73 5.72 4.99
N THR A 135 8.87 4.77 5.34
CA THR A 135 9.28 3.44 5.84
C THR A 135 9.14 2.42 4.72
N THR A 136 10.23 1.77 4.33
CA THR A 136 10.19 0.72 3.31
C THR A 136 10.14 -0.65 3.95
N VAL A 137 9.08 -1.41 3.68
CA VAL A 137 8.91 -2.79 4.13
C VAL A 137 9.16 -3.69 2.94
N THR A 138 10.08 -4.63 3.09
CA THR A 138 10.34 -5.63 2.05
C THR A 138 9.66 -6.94 2.44
N ALA A 139 8.75 -7.43 1.61
CA ALA A 139 8.19 -8.77 1.80
C ALA A 139 9.32 -9.80 1.69
N LYS A 140 9.48 -10.67 2.69
CA LYS A 140 10.43 -11.78 2.60
C LYS A 140 9.99 -12.70 1.47
N GLU A 141 10.92 -13.16 0.62
CA GLU A 141 10.64 -14.28 -0.28
C GLU A 141 10.10 -15.41 0.60
N ARG A 142 8.94 -15.98 0.24
CA ARG A 142 8.51 -17.25 0.82
C ARG A 142 9.67 -18.19 0.52
N ALA A 143 10.43 -18.57 1.54
CA ALA A 143 11.58 -19.45 1.37
C ALA A 143 11.07 -20.65 0.59
N ALA A 144 11.58 -20.83 -0.63
CA ALA A 144 11.31 -22.04 -1.39
C ALA A 144 11.76 -23.18 -0.48
N THR A 145 10.81 -24.02 -0.08
CA THR A 145 11.11 -25.26 0.63
C THR A 145 12.15 -26.01 -0.22
N PRO A 146 13.36 -26.29 0.28
CA PRO A 146 14.22 -27.22 -0.43
C PRO A 146 13.49 -28.57 -0.42
N ALA A 147 13.33 -29.15 -1.62
CA ALA A 147 12.75 -30.46 -1.83
C ALA A 147 13.58 -31.58 -1.18
#